data_AF-A0A962FBY1-F1
#
_entry.id   AF-A0A962FBY1-F1
#
_cell.length_a   1.000
_cell.length_b   1.000
_cell.length_c   1.000
_cell.angle_alpha   90.00
_cell.angle_beta   90.00
_cell.angle_gamma   90.00
#
_symmetry.space_group_name_H-M   'P 1'
#
loop_
_entity.id
_entity.type
_entity.pdbx_description
1 polymer ?
#
loop_
_entity_poly.entity_id
_entity_poly.type
_entity_poly.pdbx_seq_one_letter_code
_entity_poly.pdbx_strand_id
1 'polypeptide(L)'
;MNPLLTELEGRIPADLFNALATLPPSLALARIAYKRATPDTVRQRRGAFSTIKSEFLQYMANHHAENLRAMNLTDQSIEAMRLYGMFPQNRPGERMDMSVDHKRSLSMGGDNGFDNLMLLPDRFNALKDELEKAQRSDTTNTQASLITILPADPGDQIPFIPGGFAKASRKSKMPEHA
;
A
#
# COMPACT_ATOMS: atom_id res chain seq x y z
N MET A 1 -6.12 6.98 22.71
CA MET A 1 -6.09 5.82 21.80
C MET A 1 -6.94 6.15 20.58
N ASN A 2 -6.53 5.78 19.36
CA ASN A 2 -7.32 6.03 18.15
C ASN A 2 -8.68 5.28 18.25
N PRO A 3 -9.84 5.93 18.04
CA PRO A 3 -11.15 5.28 18.16
C PRO A 3 -11.30 4.05 17.27
N LEU A 4 -10.80 4.11 16.03
CA LEU A 4 -10.86 2.99 15.09
C LEU A 4 -9.95 1.83 15.50
N LEU A 5 -8.81 2.11 16.16
CA LEU A 5 -7.96 1.07 16.72
C LEU A 5 -8.67 0.33 17.86
N THR A 6 -9.39 1.06 18.71
CA THR A 6 -10.20 0.49 19.81
C THR A 6 -11.26 -0.46 19.28
N GLU A 7 -11.90 -0.12 18.15
CA GLU A 7 -12.88 -1.00 17.51
C GLU A 7 -12.30 -2.32 16.99
N LEU A 8 -10.99 -2.38 16.74
CA LEU A 8 -10.30 -3.58 16.27
C LEU A 8 -9.79 -4.45 17.42
N GLU A 9 -9.79 -3.95 18.65
CA GLU A 9 -9.29 -4.66 19.82
C GLU A 9 -10.03 -5.99 20.03
N GLY A 10 -9.28 -7.09 20.14
CA GLY A 10 -9.84 -8.44 20.27
C GLY A 10 -10.48 -9.02 19.00
N ARG A 11 -10.56 -8.26 17.90
CA ARG A 11 -11.14 -8.69 16.62
C ARG A 11 -10.11 -9.03 15.55
N ILE A 12 -8.87 -8.62 15.77
CA ILE A 12 -7.71 -8.91 14.91
C ILE A 12 -6.59 -9.55 15.74
N PRO A 13 -5.63 -10.24 15.10
CA PRO A 13 -4.45 -10.76 15.80
C PRO A 13 -3.69 -9.68 16.58
N ALA A 14 -3.13 -10.03 17.73
CA ALA A 14 -2.43 -9.08 18.61
C ALA A 14 -1.23 -8.41 17.93
N ASP A 15 -0.46 -9.15 17.13
CA ASP A 15 0.67 -8.60 16.37
C ASP A 15 0.23 -7.54 15.37
N LEU A 16 -0.90 -7.79 14.69
CA LEU A 16 -1.49 -6.83 13.76
C LEU A 16 -1.97 -5.58 14.52
N PHE A 17 -2.64 -5.75 15.66
CA PHE A 17 -3.06 -4.62 16.51
C PHE A 17 -1.87 -3.75 16.95
N ASN A 18 -0.79 -4.37 17.41
CA ASN A 18 0.43 -3.67 17.85
C ASN A 18 1.12 -2.93 16.69
N ALA A 19 1.14 -3.52 15.50
CA ALA A 19 1.67 -2.87 14.29
C ALA A 19 0.81 -1.66 13.88
N LEU A 20 -0.51 -1.74 14.02
CA LEU A 20 -1.41 -0.59 13.74
C LEU A 20 -1.30 0.51 14.79
N ALA A 21 -1.00 0.16 16.04
CA ALA A 21 -0.76 1.12 17.12
C ALA A 21 0.52 1.95 16.92
N THR A 22 1.43 1.48 16.05
CA THR A 22 2.74 2.08 15.78
C THR A 22 2.86 2.65 14.36
N LEU A 23 1.73 2.93 13.71
CA LEU A 23 1.72 3.59 12.40
C LEU A 23 2.47 4.94 12.45
N PRO A 24 3.23 5.27 11.40
CA PRO A 24 3.85 6.59 11.28
C PRO A 24 2.77 7.67 11.17
N PRO A 25 3.03 8.92 11.63
CA PRO A 25 2.01 9.99 11.65
C PRO A 25 1.39 10.35 10.29
N SER A 26 2.07 10.03 9.19
CA SER A 26 1.59 10.24 7.82
C SER A 26 0.57 9.20 7.35
N LEU A 27 0.36 8.13 8.13
CA LEU A 27 -0.63 7.10 7.88
C LEU A 27 -1.65 7.10 9.01
N ALA A 28 -2.91 6.87 8.64
CA ALA A 28 -4.01 6.83 9.59
C ALA A 28 -4.93 5.65 9.29
N LEU A 29 -5.57 5.16 10.34
CA LEU A 29 -6.74 4.31 10.19
C LEU A 29 -7.88 5.16 9.66
N ALA A 30 -8.59 4.65 8.64
CA ALA A 30 -9.73 5.31 8.05
C ALA A 30 -10.84 4.31 7.77
N ARG A 31 -12.08 4.75 7.96
CA ARG A 31 -13.27 3.97 7.61
C ARG A 31 -13.69 4.28 6.18
N ILE A 32 -13.79 3.24 5.36
CA ILE A 32 -14.22 3.35 3.97
C ILE A 32 -15.47 2.52 3.72
N ALA A 33 -16.33 2.98 2.80
CA ALA A 33 -17.49 2.22 2.38
C ALA A 33 -17.05 0.90 1.73
N TYR A 34 -17.66 -0.21 2.15
CA TYR A 34 -17.39 -1.52 1.58
C TYR A 34 -18.38 -1.81 0.46
N LYS A 35 -17.86 -1.90 -0.77
CA LYS A 35 -18.62 -2.36 -1.93
C LYS A 35 -17.85 -3.47 -2.62
N ARG A 36 -18.27 -4.72 -2.40
CA ARG A 36 -17.61 -5.87 -3.01
C ARG A 36 -17.67 -5.78 -4.54
N ALA A 37 -16.51 -5.84 -5.18
CA ALA A 37 -16.42 -5.93 -6.64
C ALA A 37 -16.67 -7.38 -7.10
N THR A 38 -17.24 -7.56 -8.29
CA THR A 38 -17.37 -8.89 -8.90
C THR A 38 -15.99 -9.45 -9.27
N PRO A 39 -15.80 -10.78 -9.28
CA PRO A 39 -14.54 -11.39 -9.70
C PRO A 39 -14.06 -10.92 -11.08
N ASP A 40 -14.98 -10.75 -12.03
CA ASP A 40 -14.67 -10.29 -13.39
C ASP A 40 -14.18 -8.84 -13.40
N THR A 41 -14.83 -7.96 -12.63
CA THR A 41 -14.38 -6.56 -12.46
C THR A 41 -12.96 -6.52 -11.90
N VAL A 42 -12.67 -7.34 -10.88
CA VAL A 42 -11.34 -7.41 -10.28
C VAL A 42 -10.31 -7.93 -11.29
N ARG A 43 -10.65 -8.98 -12.06
CA ARG A 43 -9.77 -9.54 -13.09
C ARG A 43 -9.43 -8.52 -14.16
N GLN A 44 -10.44 -7.80 -14.68
CA GLN A 44 -10.25 -6.75 -15.68
C GLN A 44 -9.33 -5.63 -15.16
N ARG A 45 -9.60 -5.11 -13.96
CA ARG A 45 -8.80 -4.05 -13.34
C ARG A 45 -7.36 -4.50 -13.08
N ARG A 46 -7.15 -5.74 -12.63
CA ARG A 46 -5.80 -6.32 -12.46
C ARG A 46 -5.07 -6.46 -13.79
N GLY A 47 -5.75 -6.89 -14.85
CA GLY A 47 -5.17 -7.02 -16.19
C GLY A 47 -4.65 -5.69 -16.74
N ALA A 48 -5.35 -4.58 -16.46
CA ALA A 48 -4.94 -3.24 -16.88
C ALA A 48 -3.86 -2.61 -15.97
N PHE A 49 -3.60 -3.16 -14.79
CA PHE A 49 -2.82 -2.49 -13.76
C PHE A 49 -1.33 -2.38 -14.11
N SER A 50 -0.76 -3.27 -14.92
CA SER A 50 0.66 -3.20 -15.28
C SER A 50 1.02 -1.91 -16.01
N THR A 51 0.22 -1.53 -17.02
CA THR A 51 0.40 -0.29 -17.78
C THR A 51 0.18 0.93 -16.88
N ILE A 52 -0.92 0.94 -16.13
CA ILE A 52 -1.29 2.08 -15.27
C ILE A 52 -0.25 2.29 -14.16
N LYS A 53 0.29 1.20 -13.60
CA LYS A 53 1.39 1.27 -12.63
C LYS A 53 2.62 1.95 -13.22
N SER A 54 2.96 1.63 -14.47
CA SER A 54 4.09 2.26 -15.17
C SER A 54 3.88 3.77 -15.31
N GLU A 55 2.71 4.17 -15.80
CA GLU A 55 2.32 5.57 -15.95
C GLU A 55 2.29 6.31 -14.59
N PHE A 56 1.77 5.66 -13.55
CA PHE A 56 1.74 6.22 -12.20
C PHE A 56 3.14 6.47 -11.66
N LEU A 57 4.09 5.54 -11.85
CA LEU A 57 5.47 5.73 -11.40
C LEU A 57 6.17 6.87 -12.14
N GLN A 58 5.91 7.03 -13.44
CA GLN A 58 6.40 8.17 -14.22
C GLN A 58 5.80 9.48 -13.70
N TYR A 59 4.49 9.51 -13.45
CA TYR A 59 3.79 10.66 -12.87
C TYR A 59 4.38 11.04 -11.50
N MET A 60 4.60 10.07 -10.61
CA MET A 60 5.26 10.30 -9.31
C MET A 60 6.64 10.93 -9.47
N ALA A 61 7.46 10.43 -10.40
CA ALA A 61 8.80 10.97 -10.65
C ALA A 61 8.80 12.38 -11.27
N ASN A 62 7.75 12.74 -12.02
CA ASN A 62 7.62 14.06 -12.64
C ASN A 62 7.06 15.11 -11.69
N HIS A 63 6.14 14.73 -10.80
CA HIS A 63 5.39 15.70 -9.99
C HIS A 63 5.73 15.67 -8.50
N HIS A 64 6.37 14.60 -8.00
CA HIS A 64 6.63 14.40 -6.58
C HIS A 64 8.09 14.02 -6.29
N ALA A 65 9.03 14.50 -7.10
CA ALA A 65 10.46 14.20 -6.95
C ALA A 65 11.01 14.55 -5.56
N GLU A 66 10.59 15.66 -4.95
CA GLU A 66 11.02 16.06 -3.61
C GLU A 66 10.55 15.06 -2.54
N ASN A 67 9.29 14.62 -2.60
CA ASN A 67 8.76 13.61 -1.69
C ASN A 67 9.48 12.27 -1.86
N LEU A 68 9.81 11.89 -3.10
CA LEU A 68 10.59 10.68 -3.39
C LEU A 68 12.00 10.76 -2.77
N ARG A 69 12.68 11.92 -2.87
CA ARG A 69 13.99 12.13 -2.20
C ARG A 69 13.87 12.08 -0.69
N ALA A 70 12.85 12.71 -0.13
CA ALA A 70 12.57 12.65 1.32
C ALA A 70 12.34 11.20 1.78
N MET A 71 11.86 10.35 0.87
CA MET A 71 11.68 8.91 1.08
C MET A 71 12.91 8.06 0.71
N ASN A 72 14.10 8.66 0.66
CA ASN A 72 15.39 8.03 0.40
C ASN A 72 15.62 7.49 -1.02
N LEU A 73 14.92 8.02 -2.04
CA LEU A 73 15.33 7.76 -3.42
C LEU A 73 16.45 8.68 -3.85
N THR A 74 17.38 8.10 -4.62
CA THR A 74 18.42 8.86 -5.33
C THR A 74 17.84 9.51 -6.59
N ASP A 75 18.48 10.57 -7.08
CA ASP A 75 18.10 11.20 -8.36
C ASP A 75 18.15 10.21 -9.53
N GLN A 76 19.11 9.27 -9.52
CA GLN A 76 19.19 8.22 -10.52
C GLN A 76 17.98 7.28 -10.48
N SER A 77 17.49 6.94 -9.29
CA SER A 77 16.29 6.12 -9.10
C SER A 77 15.03 6.85 -9.59
N ILE A 78 14.93 8.15 -9.29
CA ILE A 78 13.82 8.99 -9.74
C ILE A 78 13.84 9.13 -11.27
N GLU A 79 15.02 9.30 -11.88
CA GLU A 79 15.17 9.35 -13.33
C GLU A 79 14.78 8.01 -13.98
N ALA A 80 15.17 6.88 -13.40
CA ALA A 80 14.76 5.57 -13.90
C ALA A 80 13.22 5.38 -13.84
N MET A 81 12.58 5.83 -12.75
CA MET A 81 11.11 5.85 -12.66
C MET A 81 10.50 6.74 -13.74
N ARG A 82 11.07 7.93 -13.96
CA ARG A 82 10.61 8.90 -14.97
C ARG A 82 10.67 8.34 -16.39
N LEU A 83 11.78 7.71 -16.76
CA LEU A 83 11.99 7.23 -18.12
C LEU A 83 11.25 5.92 -18.38
N TYR A 84 11.23 5.01 -17.41
CA TYR A 84 10.82 3.63 -17.66
C TYR A 84 9.55 3.20 -16.93
N GLY A 85 9.03 4.00 -15.99
CA GLY A 85 7.87 3.59 -15.17
C GLY A 85 8.12 2.32 -14.37
N MET A 86 9.39 2.06 -14.03
CA MET A 86 9.79 0.88 -13.27
C MET A 86 10.14 1.25 -11.85
N PHE A 87 9.95 0.29 -10.92
CA PHE A 87 10.50 0.45 -9.59
C PHE A 87 12.03 0.54 -9.67
N PRO A 88 12.64 1.48 -8.94
CA PRO A 88 14.08 1.60 -8.90
C PRO A 88 14.72 0.37 -8.26
N GLN A 89 15.94 0.08 -8.70
CA GLN A 89 16.78 -0.98 -8.16
C GLN A 89 18.06 -0.35 -7.60
N ASN A 90 18.46 -0.76 -6.40
CA ASN A 90 19.75 -0.33 -5.83
C ASN A 90 20.93 -1.03 -6.51
N ARG A 91 20.69 -2.27 -6.98
CA ARG A 91 21.63 -3.14 -7.69
C ARG A 91 20.83 -3.99 -8.69
N PRO A 92 21.45 -4.46 -9.78
CA PRO A 92 20.78 -5.37 -10.70
C PRO A 92 20.18 -6.58 -9.95
N GLY A 93 18.87 -6.74 -10.05
CA GLY A 93 18.12 -7.82 -9.40
C GLY A 93 17.73 -7.57 -7.94
N GLU A 94 18.05 -6.42 -7.35
CA GLU A 94 17.57 -6.02 -6.02
C GLU A 94 16.28 -5.20 -6.14
N ARG A 95 15.22 -5.67 -5.48
CA ARG A 95 13.96 -4.94 -5.39
C ARG A 95 14.02 -3.94 -4.23
N MET A 96 13.63 -2.69 -4.46
CA MET A 96 13.42 -1.71 -3.39
C MET A 96 12.16 -2.05 -2.56
N ASP A 97 12.16 -1.71 -1.27
CA ASP A 97 10.97 -1.82 -0.39
C ASP A 97 9.93 -0.78 -0.84
N MET A 98 9.21 -1.09 -1.93
CA MET A 98 8.29 -0.17 -2.60
C MET A 98 7.17 -0.93 -3.30
N SER A 99 5.95 -0.43 -3.12
CA SER A 99 4.72 -0.90 -3.73
C SER A 99 3.86 0.27 -4.22
N VAL A 100 3.12 0.04 -5.29
CA VAL A 100 1.97 0.87 -5.66
C VAL A 100 0.76 0.15 -5.09
N ASP A 101 0.07 0.80 -4.17
CA ASP A 101 -1.11 0.27 -3.51
C ASP A 101 -2.34 1.12 -3.86
N HIS A 102 -3.51 0.50 -3.80
CA HIS A 102 -4.78 1.16 -3.96
C HIS A 102 -5.30 1.62 -2.60
N LYS A 103 -5.58 2.93 -2.42
CA LYS A 103 -6.24 3.49 -1.23
C LYS A 103 -7.50 2.69 -0.88
N ARG A 104 -8.31 2.39 -1.90
CA ARG A 104 -9.37 1.38 -1.85
C ARG A 104 -8.99 0.19 -2.71
N SER A 105 -8.81 -0.98 -2.10
CA SER A 105 -8.46 -2.21 -2.83
C SER A 105 -9.48 -2.55 -3.92
N LEU A 106 -8.99 -3.14 -5.01
CA LEU A 106 -9.83 -3.55 -6.16
C LEU A 106 -10.99 -4.48 -5.74
N SER A 107 -10.73 -5.39 -4.78
CA SER A 107 -11.75 -6.30 -4.26
C SER A 107 -12.89 -5.60 -3.49
N MET A 108 -12.66 -4.35 -3.08
CA MET A 108 -13.58 -3.49 -2.33
C MET A 108 -14.12 -2.35 -3.20
N GLY A 109 -14.07 -2.51 -4.53
CA GLY A 109 -14.69 -1.58 -5.47
C GLY A 109 -13.79 -0.44 -5.92
N GLY A 110 -12.56 -0.34 -5.42
CA GLY A 110 -11.59 0.65 -5.91
C GLY A 110 -11.14 0.38 -7.35
N ASP A 111 -10.71 1.41 -8.04
CA ASP A 111 -10.30 1.40 -9.45
C ASP A 111 -8.80 1.70 -9.58
N ASN A 112 -8.33 1.85 -10.82
CA ASN A 112 -6.94 2.18 -11.11
C ASN A 112 -6.74 3.69 -11.36
N GLY A 113 -7.66 4.55 -10.92
CA GLY A 113 -7.47 6.00 -10.98
C GLY A 113 -6.28 6.43 -10.12
N PHE A 114 -5.51 7.42 -10.58
CA PHE A 114 -4.32 7.88 -9.85
C PHE A 114 -4.68 8.40 -8.45
N ASP A 115 -5.85 9.02 -8.30
CA ASP A 115 -6.40 9.46 -7.01
C ASP A 115 -6.59 8.31 -6.01
N ASN A 116 -6.87 7.10 -6.50
CA ASN A 116 -6.96 5.86 -5.73
C ASN A 116 -5.61 5.14 -5.58
N LEU A 117 -4.51 5.65 -6.13
CA LEU A 117 -3.18 5.06 -6.00
C LEU A 117 -2.31 5.82 -4.99
N MET A 118 -1.43 5.07 -4.34
CA MET A 118 -0.39 5.61 -3.46
C MET A 118 0.87 4.75 -3.55
N LEU A 119 2.03 5.38 -3.31
CA LEU A 119 3.33 4.74 -3.28
C LEU A 119 3.77 4.55 -1.82
N LEU A 120 4.00 3.30 -1.42
CA LEU A 120 4.27 2.91 -0.04
C LEU A 120 5.46 1.96 0.04
N PRO A 121 6.14 1.84 1.20
CA PRO A 121 6.94 0.67 1.50
C PRO A 121 6.08 -0.62 1.51
N ASP A 122 6.65 -1.75 1.06
CA ASP A 122 5.97 -3.05 0.96
C ASP A 122 5.37 -3.50 2.30
N ARG A 123 6.05 -3.18 3.42
CA ARG A 123 5.59 -3.53 4.77
C ARG A 123 4.23 -2.91 5.13
N PHE A 124 3.94 -1.68 4.69
CA PHE A 124 2.65 -1.03 4.97
C PHE A 124 1.55 -1.51 4.03
N ASN A 125 1.90 -1.83 2.78
CA ASN A 125 0.99 -2.51 1.86
C ASN A 125 0.56 -3.88 2.43
N ALA A 126 1.53 -4.67 2.91
CA ALA A 126 1.24 -5.96 3.56
C ALA A 126 0.37 -5.81 4.81
N LEU A 127 0.69 -4.83 5.66
CA LEU A 127 -0.09 -4.53 6.88
C LEU A 127 -1.55 -4.17 6.55
N LYS A 128 -1.76 -3.35 5.51
CA LYS A 128 -3.10 -3.01 5.01
C LYS A 128 -3.84 -4.24 4.49
N ASP A 129 -3.19 -5.07 3.69
CA ASP A 129 -3.77 -6.31 3.18
C ASP A 129 -4.20 -7.26 4.30
N GLU A 130 -3.39 -7.41 5.35
CA GLU A 130 -3.69 -8.23 6.52
C GLU A 130 -4.89 -7.69 7.30
N LEU A 131 -4.94 -6.36 7.54
CA LEU A 131 -6.08 -5.70 8.17
C LEU A 131 -7.38 -5.91 7.39
N GLU A 132 -7.35 -5.72 6.07
CA GLU A 132 -8.52 -5.94 5.23
C GLU A 132 -8.94 -7.42 5.20
N LYS A 133 -8.00 -8.37 5.26
CA LYS A 133 -8.31 -9.81 5.33
C LYS A 133 -8.94 -10.18 6.68
N ALA A 134 -8.38 -9.72 7.79
CA ALA A 134 -8.85 -10.04 9.14
C ALA A 134 -10.32 -9.60 9.37
N GLN A 135 -10.72 -8.46 8.79
CA GLN A 135 -12.11 -8.00 8.87
C GLN A 135 -13.06 -8.74 7.92
N ARG A 136 -12.55 -9.37 6.85
CA ARG A 136 -13.36 -10.14 5.87
C ARG A 136 -13.68 -11.56 6.31
N SER A 137 -12.88 -12.14 7.20
CA SER A 137 -13.10 -13.49 7.75
C SER A 137 -14.36 -13.60 8.63
N ASP A 138 -14.97 -12.47 8.99
CA ASP A 138 -16.24 -12.41 9.70
C ASP A 138 -17.39 -12.70 8.72
N THR A 139 -17.86 -13.95 8.67
CA THR A 139 -18.75 -14.52 7.65
C THR A 139 -20.20 -14.01 7.66
N THR A 140 -20.53 -13.06 8.53
CA THR A 140 -21.87 -12.42 8.64
C THR A 140 -22.05 -11.20 7.72
N ASN A 141 -21.07 -10.99 6.83
CA ASN A 141 -20.77 -9.81 6.01
C ASN A 141 -21.98 -8.99 5.51
N THR A 142 -22.51 -8.18 6.43
CA THR A 142 -23.44 -7.05 6.26
C THR A 142 -22.71 -5.72 6.48
N GLN A 143 -21.37 -5.74 6.59
CA GLN A 143 -20.60 -4.55 6.92
C GLN A 143 -20.68 -3.53 5.78
N ALA A 144 -21.34 -2.40 6.05
CA ALA A 144 -21.41 -1.25 5.13
C ALA A 144 -20.04 -0.54 4.97
N SER A 145 -19.08 -0.82 5.84
CA SER A 145 -17.76 -0.19 5.86
C SER A 145 -16.68 -1.07 6.46
N LEU A 146 -15.42 -0.79 6.12
CA LEU A 146 -14.22 -1.43 6.65
C LEU A 146 -13.22 -0.38 7.13
N ILE A 147 -12.37 -0.74 8.08
CA ILE A 147 -11.23 0.08 8.50
C ILE A 147 -10.02 -0.32 7.63
N THR A 148 -9.33 0.65 7.04
CA THR A 148 -8.10 0.43 6.28
C THR A 148 -7.05 1.47 6.65
N ILE A 149 -5.86 1.37 6.06
CA ILE A 149 -4.77 2.32 6.25
C ILE A 149 -4.76 3.27 5.05
N LEU A 150 -4.87 4.57 5.30
CA LEU A 150 -4.78 5.62 4.30
C LEU A 150 -3.72 6.64 4.68
N PRO A 151 -3.27 7.48 3.73
CA PRO A 151 -2.55 8.70 4.04
C PRO A 151 -3.38 9.58 5.01
N ALA A 152 -2.71 10.17 6.00
CA ALA A 152 -3.34 11.07 6.96
C ALA A 152 -3.88 12.33 6.26
N ASP A 153 -3.14 12.84 5.26
CA ASP A 153 -3.64 13.82 4.31
C ASP A 153 -4.22 13.09 3.07
N PRO A 154 -5.53 13.19 2.78
CA PRO A 154 -6.15 12.51 1.64
C PRO A 154 -5.51 12.80 0.28
N GLY A 155 -4.89 13.98 0.13
CA GLY A 155 -4.20 14.41 -1.08
C GLY A 155 -2.84 13.73 -1.29
N ASP A 156 -2.25 13.15 -0.24
CA ASP A 156 -0.93 12.54 -0.32
C ASP A 156 -0.97 11.22 -1.10
N GLN A 157 -0.16 11.14 -2.14
CA GLN A 157 0.11 9.91 -2.88
C GLN A 157 1.44 9.26 -2.45
N ILE A 158 2.26 9.98 -1.69
CA ILE A 158 3.53 9.50 -1.12
C ILE A 158 3.59 9.95 0.35
N PRO A 159 2.84 9.31 1.26
CA PRO A 159 2.89 9.65 2.68
C PRO A 159 4.31 9.46 3.21
N PHE A 160 4.85 10.47 3.92
CA PHE A 160 6.21 10.42 4.42
C PHE A 160 6.38 9.35 5.52
N ILE A 161 7.26 8.38 5.31
CA ILE A 161 7.55 7.32 6.27
C ILE A 161 9.00 7.48 6.76
N PRO A 162 9.24 7.53 8.08
CA PRO A 162 10.60 7.47 8.62
C PRO A 162 11.36 6.24 8.11
N GLY A 163 12.58 6.47 7.61
CA GLY A 163 13.40 5.44 6.95
C GLY A 163 13.05 5.18 5.48
N GLY A 164 11.96 5.77 4.97
CA GLY A 164 11.60 5.79 3.56
C GLY A 164 11.43 4.40 2.92
N PHE A 165 11.74 4.33 1.63
CA PHE A 165 11.83 3.09 0.87
C PHE A 165 13.18 2.43 1.15
N ALA A 166 13.21 1.58 2.17
CA ALA A 166 14.42 0.88 2.57
C ALA A 166 14.88 -0.13 1.49
N LYS A 167 16.07 -0.69 1.68
CA LYS A 167 16.43 -1.92 0.95
C LYS A 167 15.46 -3.00 1.39
N ALA A 168 14.83 -3.70 0.46
CA ALA A 168 14.08 -4.90 0.83
C ALA A 168 15.07 -5.83 1.54
N SER A 169 14.80 -6.15 2.81
CA SER A 169 15.56 -7.23 3.45
C SER A 169 15.36 -8.45 2.56
N ARG A 170 16.44 -9.16 2.21
CA ARG A 170 16.30 -10.48 1.58
C ARG A 170 15.38 -11.25 2.51
N LYS A 171 14.12 -11.46 2.12
CA LYS A 171 13.27 -12.45 2.78
C LYS A 171 14.12 -13.72 2.74
N SER A 172 14.59 -14.17 3.91
CA SER A 172 15.11 -15.53 3.98
C SER A 172 13.97 -16.37 3.43
N LYS A 173 14.24 -17.13 2.38
CA LYS A 173 13.36 -18.24 2.06
C LYS A 173 13.28 -19.02 3.37
N MET A 174 12.12 -19.02 4.02
CA MET A 174 11.86 -20.03 5.03
C MET A 174 12.14 -21.37 4.33
N PRO A 175 12.91 -22.28 4.95
CA PRO A 175 13.10 -23.60 4.38
C PRO A 175 11.71 -24.21 4.24
N GLU A 176 11.34 -24.58 3.01
CA GLU A 176 10.27 -25.54 2.82
C GLU A 176 10.72 -26.80 3.56
N HIS A 177 10.01 -27.12 4.65
CA HIS A 177 10.25 -28.32 5.42
C HIS A 177 9.99 -29.54 4.53
N ALA A 178 11.03 -30.39 4.46
CA ALA A 178 11.06 -31.85 4.29
C ALA A 178 10.16 -32.51 3.24
#